data_AF-H9UMD1-F1
#
_entry.id   AF-H9UMD1-F1
#
_cell.length_a   1.000
_cell.length_b   1.000
_cell.length_c   1.000
_cell.angle_alpha   90.00
_cell.angle_beta   90.00
_cell.angle_gamma   90.00
#
_symmetry.space_group_name_H-M   'P 1'
#
loop_
_entity.id
_entity.type
_entity.pdbx_description
1 polymer ?
#
loop_
_entity_poly.entity_id
_entity_poly.type
_entity_poly.pdbx_seq_one_letter_code
_entity_poly.pdbx_strand_id
1 'polypeptide(L)'
;MKRCIVLLIPLLFSAVLVFGSELPPTEDIDLSRASVHPAGTDSLLIRNVRIGEVDYALQLAADTQGRFRISDIIVEDESLWDADIVWDLASVRFDGADRFSIDGVLYQGEVLRGALVLDDEQRLILQGDLTAGEIDTAAGSRAEGILRLVLESEMTRQEQARERLRLELDETQQELEGVYARLAAAEDLEQQYIQEIESLIYRVEDLERLNYELEREILELERRLGDADRPVGDSDPVLIDEIRTLRSEIEKLRAELREPRDTGVPARIEPPAGLADDPQRVAALESELAELRERYAELRTANQRLEQRLISRMSMDGIIGVLSERFTEEIPVGEGDGTIGRWDWQGSVLQQRDPRAMFARYRLPAPQDSRPTLYRLQARATGSGWVGYGIHVQASGSQLRGYGHGQSLLIWITRDARAYGDDTTYLQVYTSFDDVAMRKVLHAAVEQPIDSFTNLEIMVEPDPGYVTVAADGVDLLRYRLFFPVEPGVEIALRSLNTADFRELEARTVPPELAW
;
A
#
# COMPACT_ATOMS: atom_id res chain seq x y z
N MET A 1 28.97 -7.52 20.98
CA MET A 1 28.03 -7.40 22.12
C MET A 1 26.97 -8.50 22.20
N LYS A 2 26.48 -9.09 21.09
CA LYS A 2 25.50 -10.21 21.16
C LYS A 2 25.97 -11.46 21.93
N ARG A 3 27.27 -11.67 22.13
CA ARG A 3 27.80 -12.80 22.93
C ARG A 3 27.79 -12.59 24.45
N CYS A 4 27.68 -11.35 24.96
CA CYS A 4 27.51 -11.12 26.41
C CYS A 4 26.04 -11.22 26.84
N ILE A 5 25.10 -10.83 25.98
CA ILE A 5 23.65 -10.96 26.23
C ILE A 5 23.24 -12.44 26.34
N VAL A 6 23.87 -13.32 25.56
CA VAL A 6 23.63 -14.78 25.59
C VAL A 6 24.13 -15.44 26.89
N LEU A 7 25.03 -14.80 27.66
CA LEU A 7 25.46 -15.30 28.97
C LEU A 7 24.60 -14.80 30.13
N LEU A 8 23.87 -13.69 29.97
CA LEU A 8 22.99 -13.13 31.00
C LEU A 8 21.67 -13.91 31.16
N ILE A 9 21.11 -14.40 30.05
CA ILE A 9 19.83 -15.16 30.06
C ILE A 9 19.96 -16.49 30.86
N PRO A 10 21.02 -17.33 30.70
CA PRO A 10 21.22 -18.51 31.54
C PRO A 10 21.54 -18.20 33.01
N LEU A 11 22.13 -17.03 33.27
CA LEU A 11 22.53 -16.58 34.60
C LEU A 11 21.32 -16.14 35.44
N LEU A 12 20.38 -15.40 34.83
CA LEU A 12 19.07 -15.12 35.42
C LEU A 12 18.28 -16.41 35.67
N PHE A 13 18.35 -17.40 34.76
CA PHE A 13 17.73 -18.71 34.94
C PHE A 13 18.35 -19.57 36.06
N SER A 14 19.60 -19.31 36.44
CA SER A 14 20.31 -20.06 37.50
C SER A 14 20.07 -19.48 38.91
N ALA A 15 19.70 -18.20 39.01
CA ALA A 15 19.39 -17.53 40.27
C ALA A 15 18.00 -17.90 40.84
N VAL A 16 17.22 -18.72 40.12
CA VAL A 16 15.78 -19.02 40.30
C VAL A 16 15.41 -19.80 41.57
N LEU A 17 16.37 -20.26 42.39
CA LEU A 17 16.06 -21.26 43.44
C LEU A 17 15.93 -20.75 44.89
N VAL A 18 15.92 -19.44 45.17
CA VAL A 18 16.07 -18.97 46.58
C VAL A 18 14.99 -18.03 47.13
N PHE A 19 14.09 -17.44 46.34
CA PHE A 19 13.06 -16.54 46.88
C PHE A 19 11.62 -17.04 46.61
N GLY A 20 10.85 -17.22 47.68
CA GLY A 20 9.48 -17.76 47.69
C GLY A 20 8.38 -16.81 47.21
N SER A 21 8.71 -15.89 46.31
CA SER A 21 7.76 -15.06 45.57
C SER A 21 7.97 -15.36 44.09
N GLU A 22 6.91 -15.77 43.39
CA GLU A 22 6.93 -15.99 41.94
C GLU A 22 7.50 -14.75 41.26
N LEU A 23 8.64 -14.90 40.58
CA LEU A 23 9.13 -13.86 39.69
C LEU A 23 8.09 -13.65 38.59
N PRO A 24 7.88 -12.41 38.13
CA PRO A 24 7.07 -12.14 36.97
C PRO A 24 7.63 -12.88 35.74
N PRO A 25 6.77 -13.29 34.80
CA PRO A 25 7.19 -14.05 33.64
C PRO A 25 8.27 -13.30 32.85
N THR A 26 9.17 -14.03 32.20
CA THR A 26 10.33 -13.47 31.50
C THR A 26 9.97 -12.49 30.37
N GLU A 27 8.73 -12.50 29.92
CA GLU A 27 8.17 -11.55 28.96
C GLU A 27 7.99 -10.14 29.55
N ASP A 28 7.94 -10.00 30.87
CA ASP A 28 7.78 -8.73 31.58
C ASP A 28 9.11 -8.07 31.94
N ILE A 29 10.25 -8.72 31.64
CA ILE A 29 11.59 -8.20 31.93
C ILE A 29 12.16 -7.51 30.69
N ASP A 30 12.27 -6.19 30.73
CA ASP A 30 12.93 -5.38 29.70
C ASP A 30 14.35 -4.97 30.15
N LEU A 31 15.34 -5.44 29.39
CA LEU A 31 16.76 -5.16 29.59
C LEU A 31 17.31 -4.14 28.57
N SER A 32 16.45 -3.51 27.76
CA SER A 32 16.84 -2.58 26.69
C SER A 32 17.68 -1.40 27.19
N ARG A 33 17.48 -1.01 28.47
CA ARG A 33 18.20 0.09 29.15
C ARG A 33 19.14 -0.40 30.25
N ALA A 34 19.25 -1.71 30.46
CA ALA A 34 20.02 -2.25 31.58
C ALA A 34 21.53 -2.00 31.41
N SER A 35 22.20 -1.64 32.51
CA SER A 35 23.66 -1.43 32.55
C SER A 35 24.28 -2.28 33.64
N VAL A 36 25.49 -2.81 33.40
CA VAL A 36 26.18 -3.73 34.32
C VAL A 36 27.42 -3.04 34.88
N HIS A 37 27.50 -2.95 36.19
CA HIS A 37 28.58 -2.30 36.95
C HIS A 37 29.24 -3.33 37.87
N PRO A 38 30.57 -3.28 38.08
CA PRO A 38 31.21 -4.07 39.13
C PRO A 38 30.82 -3.53 40.52
N ALA A 39 30.47 -4.43 41.44
CA ALA A 39 30.00 -4.07 42.79
C ALA A 39 30.87 -4.70 43.90
N GLY A 40 32.14 -4.95 43.60
CA GLY A 40 33.08 -5.69 44.44
C GLY A 40 33.96 -6.64 43.61
N THR A 41 34.78 -7.46 44.27
CA THR A 41 35.62 -8.47 43.60
C THR A 41 34.80 -9.63 43.03
N ASP A 42 33.70 -9.97 43.69
CA ASP A 42 32.89 -11.15 43.41
C ASP A 42 31.41 -10.80 43.18
N SER A 43 31.12 -9.53 42.84
CA SER A 43 29.75 -9.04 42.70
C SER A 43 29.58 -8.07 41.53
N LEU A 44 28.40 -8.09 40.94
CA LEU A 44 27.94 -7.21 39.85
C LEU A 44 26.67 -6.50 40.30
N LEU A 45 26.46 -5.28 39.84
CA LEU A 45 25.22 -4.53 39.98
C LEU A 45 24.65 -4.28 38.58
N ILE A 46 23.44 -4.75 38.32
CA ILE A 46 22.73 -4.48 37.06
C ILE A 46 21.67 -3.44 37.35
N ARG A 47 21.82 -2.24 36.81
CA ARG A 47 20.88 -1.12 36.97
C ARG A 47 19.91 -1.04 35.81
N ASN A 48 18.78 -0.35 35.99
CA ASN A 48 17.74 -0.12 34.98
C ASN A 48 17.16 -1.41 34.37
N VAL A 49 16.95 -2.43 35.20
CA VAL A 49 16.20 -3.64 34.80
C VAL A 49 14.72 -3.34 34.98
N ARG A 50 13.99 -3.20 33.88
CA ARG A 50 12.56 -2.93 33.94
C ARG A 50 11.79 -4.22 34.10
N ILE A 51 10.94 -4.29 35.12
CA ILE A 51 10.06 -5.43 35.38
C ILE A 51 8.64 -4.89 35.51
N GLY A 52 7.82 -5.12 34.48
CA GLY A 52 6.57 -4.39 34.30
C GLY A 52 6.84 -2.89 34.07
N GLU A 53 6.25 -2.03 34.90
CA GLU A 53 6.39 -0.56 34.81
C GLU A 53 7.43 0.03 35.78
N VAL A 54 8.17 -0.83 36.51
CA VAL A 54 9.10 -0.40 37.57
C VAL A 54 10.53 -0.77 37.18
N ASP A 55 11.45 0.18 37.38
CA ASP A 55 12.88 -0.01 37.14
C ASP A 55 13.57 -0.49 38.43
N TYR A 56 14.41 -1.52 38.33
CA TYR A 56 15.13 -2.16 39.45
C TYR A 56 16.64 -2.18 39.22
N ALA A 57 17.39 -2.16 40.33
CA ALA A 57 18.79 -2.52 40.38
C ALA A 57 18.95 -3.91 41.03
N LEU A 58 19.60 -4.83 40.33
CA LEU A 58 19.85 -6.20 40.78
C LEU A 58 21.32 -6.34 41.17
N GLN A 59 21.60 -6.62 42.44
CA GLN A 59 22.95 -7.01 42.84
C GLN A 59 23.10 -8.52 42.68
N LEU A 60 24.14 -8.96 41.99
CA LEU A 60 24.50 -10.36 41.85
C LEU A 60 25.83 -10.64 42.53
N ALA A 61 25.91 -11.69 43.33
CA ALA A 61 27.13 -12.16 43.96
C ALA A 61 27.50 -13.56 43.44
N ALA A 62 28.78 -13.78 43.15
CA ALA A 62 29.31 -15.07 42.79
C ALA A 62 29.32 -16.00 44.01
N ASP A 63 28.75 -17.20 43.87
CA ASP A 63 28.89 -18.25 44.87
C ASP A 63 30.27 -18.92 44.80
N THR A 64 30.54 -19.84 45.72
CA THR A 64 31.83 -20.56 45.79
C THR A 64 32.14 -21.40 44.55
N GLN A 65 31.18 -21.59 43.64
CA GLN A 65 31.35 -22.28 42.36
C GLN A 65 31.49 -21.30 41.18
N GLY A 66 31.57 -20.00 41.44
CA GLY A 66 31.67 -18.95 40.43
C GLY A 66 30.36 -18.67 39.70
N ARG A 67 29.20 -19.10 40.24
CA ARG A 67 27.89 -18.80 39.65
C ARG A 67 27.33 -17.55 40.32
N PHE A 68 26.92 -16.56 39.53
CA PHE A 68 26.27 -15.39 40.11
C PHE A 68 24.81 -15.69 40.47
N ARG A 69 24.40 -15.23 41.65
CA ARG A 69 23.01 -15.25 42.12
C ARG A 69 22.61 -13.84 42.49
N ILE A 70 21.35 -13.48 42.25
CA ILE A 70 20.80 -12.23 42.75
C ILE A 70 20.87 -12.26 44.27
N SER A 71 21.72 -11.43 44.84
CA SER A 71 21.87 -11.26 46.29
C SER A 71 20.95 -10.19 46.83
N ASP A 72 20.58 -9.20 46.01
CA ASP A 72 19.70 -8.10 46.40
C ASP A 72 18.93 -7.53 45.20
N ILE A 73 17.75 -6.95 45.48
CA ILE A 73 16.87 -6.29 44.50
C ILE A 73 16.43 -4.95 45.10
N ILE A 74 16.79 -3.86 44.44
CA ILE A 74 16.54 -2.49 44.89
C ILE A 74 15.65 -1.81 43.86
N VAL A 75 14.59 -1.14 44.28
CA VAL A 75 13.75 -0.32 43.39
C VAL A 75 14.56 0.94 43.03
N GLU A 76 14.73 1.27 41.74
CA GLU A 76 15.56 2.42 41.33
C GLU A 76 14.98 3.77 41.81
N ASP A 77 13.66 3.89 41.97
CA ASP A 77 13.03 5.07 42.58
C ASP A 77 13.42 5.28 44.05
N GLU A 78 13.93 4.25 44.73
CA GLU A 78 14.48 4.32 46.09
C GLU A 78 16.02 4.46 46.08
N SER A 79 16.65 4.42 44.90
CA SER A 79 18.09 4.63 44.76
C SER A 79 18.42 6.09 45.11
N LEU A 80 19.40 6.27 45.98
CA LEU A 80 19.94 7.59 46.31
C LEU A 80 20.64 8.27 45.12
N TRP A 81 20.82 7.54 44.00
CA TRP A 81 21.66 7.94 42.89
C TRP A 81 20.87 7.87 41.58
N ASP A 82 20.89 8.96 40.83
CA ASP A 82 20.33 9.00 39.49
C ASP A 82 20.97 7.91 38.60
N ALA A 83 20.20 7.39 37.65
CA ALA A 83 20.62 6.32 36.74
C ALA A 83 21.78 6.78 35.83
N ASP A 84 21.92 8.08 35.64
CA ASP A 84 22.93 8.71 34.79
C ASP A 84 24.30 8.91 35.48
N ILE A 85 24.44 8.49 36.75
CA ILE A 85 25.72 8.58 37.47
C ILE A 85 26.60 7.37 37.14
N VAL A 86 27.78 7.63 36.58
CA VAL A 86 28.81 6.62 36.30
C VAL A 86 29.92 6.69 37.35
N TRP A 87 30.06 5.61 38.12
CA TRP A 87 31.05 5.49 39.19
C TRP A 87 32.34 4.79 38.77
N ASP A 88 32.36 4.16 37.58
CA ASP A 88 33.48 3.31 37.12
C ASP A 88 34.83 4.05 36.99
N LEU A 89 34.77 5.39 36.94
CA LEU A 89 35.93 6.27 36.84
C LEU A 89 36.27 6.94 38.18
N ALA A 90 35.42 6.77 39.20
CA ALA A 90 35.59 7.38 40.49
C ALA A 90 36.69 6.66 41.30
N SER A 91 37.61 7.46 41.82
CA SER A 91 38.58 7.04 42.83
C SER A 91 38.04 7.40 44.21
N VAL A 92 38.12 6.45 45.14
CA VAL A 92 37.75 6.67 46.54
C VAL A 92 39.01 6.64 47.38
N ARG A 93 39.22 7.66 48.22
CA ARG A 93 40.34 7.75 49.16
C ARG A 93 39.80 7.94 50.57
N PHE A 94 40.44 7.28 51.53
CA PHE A 94 40.17 7.46 52.95
C PHE A 94 41.02 8.63 53.47
N ASP A 95 40.35 9.70 53.90
CA ASP A 95 41.00 10.91 54.42
C ASP A 95 40.96 10.98 55.97
N GLY A 96 40.39 9.97 56.62
CA GLY A 96 40.25 9.86 58.07
C GLY A 96 39.60 8.54 58.50
N ALA A 97 39.26 8.41 59.79
CA ALA A 97 38.58 7.22 60.32
C ALA A 97 37.11 7.12 59.86
N ASP A 98 36.51 8.26 59.56
CA ASP A 98 35.10 8.46 59.25
C ASP A 98 34.88 9.28 57.96
N ARG A 99 35.95 9.67 57.25
CA ARG A 99 35.89 10.55 56.08
C ARG A 99 36.50 9.93 54.84
N PHE A 100 35.78 10.06 53.73
CA PHE A 100 36.14 9.56 52.41
C PHE A 100 36.08 10.70 51.41
N SER A 101 37.05 10.83 50.51
CA SER A 101 36.90 11.64 49.31
C SER A 101 36.62 10.75 48.11
N ILE A 102 35.74 11.22 47.25
CA ILE A 102 35.41 10.57 45.99
C ILE A 102 35.64 11.57 44.86
N ASP A 103 36.41 11.18 43.85
CA ASP A 103 36.81 12.04 42.74
C ASP A 103 36.74 11.25 41.43
N GLY A 104 36.16 11.81 40.37
CA GLY A 104 36.01 11.12 39.09
C GLY A 104 34.61 10.54 38.84
N VAL A 105 33.58 11.02 39.54
CA VAL A 105 32.18 10.60 39.32
C VAL A 105 31.64 11.32 38.10
N LEU A 106 31.17 10.61 37.07
CA LEU A 106 30.58 11.27 35.89
C LEU A 106 29.06 11.40 36.08
N TYR A 107 28.53 12.60 35.94
CA TYR A 107 27.08 12.85 35.98
C TYR A 107 26.72 13.92 34.95
N GLN A 108 25.76 13.62 34.07
CA GLN A 108 25.33 14.52 32.98
C GLN A 108 26.49 15.07 32.11
N GLY A 109 27.57 14.29 31.98
CA GLY A 109 28.76 14.67 31.21
C GLY A 109 29.79 15.51 31.98
N GLU A 110 29.54 15.86 33.24
CA GLU A 110 30.50 16.53 34.11
C GLU A 110 31.19 15.54 35.05
N VAL A 111 32.47 15.78 35.33
CA VAL A 111 33.24 15.02 36.32
C VAL A 111 33.13 15.74 37.66
N LEU A 112 32.65 15.03 38.67
CA LEU A 112 32.37 15.56 40.00
C LEU A 112 33.27 14.92 41.05
N ARG A 113 33.54 15.70 42.09
CA ARG A 113 34.25 15.34 43.30
C ARG A 113 33.43 15.74 44.52
N GLY A 114 33.46 14.90 45.55
CA GLY A 114 32.83 15.17 46.83
C GLY A 114 33.59 14.56 48.00
N ALA A 115 33.13 14.86 49.21
CA ALA A 115 33.55 14.17 50.43
C ALA A 115 32.33 13.53 51.09
N LEU A 116 32.47 12.30 51.54
CA LEU A 116 31.47 11.57 52.32
C LEU A 116 31.98 11.41 53.75
N VAL A 117 31.10 11.58 54.73
CA VAL A 117 31.39 11.32 56.15
C VAL A 117 30.42 10.25 56.65
N LEU A 118 30.93 9.31 57.46
CA LEU A 118 30.13 8.33 58.17
C LEU A 118 29.54 8.99 59.42
N ASP A 119 28.22 8.97 59.57
CA ASP A 119 27.58 9.43 60.80
C ASP A 119 27.62 8.38 61.93
N ASP A 120 27.10 8.73 63.11
CA ASP A 120 27.04 7.83 64.28
C ASP A 120 26.17 6.59 64.04
N GLU A 121 25.28 6.62 63.04
CA GLU A 121 24.43 5.50 62.60
C GLU A 121 25.06 4.70 61.45
N GLN A 122 26.34 4.96 61.13
CA GLN A 122 27.09 4.34 60.03
C GLN A 122 26.54 4.62 58.62
N ARG A 123 25.83 5.74 58.43
CA ARG A 123 25.39 6.20 57.11
C ARG A 123 26.41 7.13 56.49
N LEU A 124 26.61 6.99 55.17
CA LEU A 124 27.42 7.92 54.39
C LEU A 124 26.59 9.16 54.06
N ILE A 125 27.04 10.34 54.51
CA ILE A 125 26.43 11.63 54.22
C ILE A 125 27.40 12.46 53.38
N LEU A 126 26.91 13.08 52.31
CA LEU A 126 27.68 14.05 51.54
C LEU A 126 28.02 15.28 52.39
N GLN A 127 29.31 15.53 52.59
CA GLN A 127 29.82 16.65 53.35
C GLN A 127 30.16 17.81 52.41
N GLY A 128 29.22 18.75 52.29
CA GLY A 128 29.34 19.95 51.45
C GLY A 128 28.79 19.74 50.03
N ASP A 129 29.03 20.71 49.16
CA ASP A 129 28.58 20.66 47.77
C ASP A 129 29.53 19.82 46.90
N LEU A 130 29.00 19.21 45.84
CA LEU A 130 29.81 18.59 44.80
C LEU A 130 30.54 19.67 44.00
N THR A 131 31.83 19.45 43.76
CA THR A 131 32.67 20.35 42.96
C THR A 131 33.17 19.64 41.71
N ALA A 132 33.69 20.38 40.73
CA ALA A 132 34.36 19.78 39.58
C ALA A 132 35.54 18.89 40.04
N GLY A 133 35.56 17.66 39.53
CA GLY A 133 36.58 16.65 39.80
C GLY A 133 37.51 16.43 38.61
N GLU A 134 38.47 15.51 38.80
CA GLU A 134 39.39 15.07 37.76
C GLU A 134 39.35 13.54 37.65
N ILE A 135 39.33 13.02 36.42
CA ILE A 135 39.50 11.58 36.20
C ILE A 135 40.99 11.27 36.42
N ASP A 136 41.29 10.41 37.40
CA ASP A 136 42.66 9.95 37.64
C ASP A 136 43.27 9.43 36.33
N THR A 137 44.52 9.82 36.05
CA THR A 137 45.31 9.41 34.88
C THR A 137 45.23 7.91 34.60
N ALA A 138 45.23 7.07 35.64
CA ALA A 138 45.09 5.61 35.49
C ALA A 138 43.69 5.18 35.05
N ALA A 139 42.63 5.87 35.51
CA ALA A 139 41.26 5.66 35.06
C ALA A 139 41.05 6.22 33.64
N GLY A 140 41.66 7.36 33.31
CA GLY A 140 41.65 7.94 31.96
C GLY A 140 42.25 7.00 30.91
N SER A 141 43.41 6.38 31.19
CA SER A 141 44.01 5.40 30.28
C SER A 141 43.14 4.13 30.10
N ARG A 142 42.41 3.71 31.15
CA ARG A 142 41.46 2.58 31.04
C ARG A 142 40.25 2.96 30.20
N ALA A 143 39.68 4.14 30.42
CA ALA A 143 38.55 4.66 29.65
C ALA A 143 38.89 4.78 28.15
N GLU A 144 40.08 5.30 27.84
CA GLU A 144 40.57 5.42 26.46
C GLU A 144 40.76 4.05 25.80
N GLY A 145 41.30 3.07 26.53
CA GLY A 145 41.42 1.68 26.05
C GLY A 145 40.06 1.02 25.76
N ILE A 146 39.07 1.22 26.63
CA ILE A 146 37.70 0.70 26.44
C ILE A 146 37.04 1.41 25.25
N LEU A 147 37.13 2.73 25.17
CA LEU A 147 36.57 3.52 24.07
C LEU A 147 37.13 3.04 22.72
N ARG A 148 38.45 2.80 22.65
CA ARG A 148 39.09 2.27 21.44
C ARG A 148 38.53 0.90 21.05
N LEU A 149 38.41 -0.02 22.01
CA LEU A 149 37.84 -1.36 21.75
C LEU A 149 36.37 -1.31 21.32
N VAL A 150 35.59 -0.40 21.91
CA VAL A 150 34.18 -0.19 21.53
C VAL A 150 34.10 0.38 20.11
N LEU A 151 34.90 1.39 19.78
CA LEU A 151 34.96 1.96 18.43
C LEU A 151 35.42 0.93 17.39
N GLU A 152 36.46 0.16 17.66
CA GLU A 152 36.93 -0.91 16.77
C GLU A 152 35.86 -2.00 16.58
N SER A 153 35.16 -2.39 17.65
CA SER A 153 34.04 -3.34 17.57
C SER A 153 32.87 -2.76 16.76
N GLU A 154 32.57 -1.48 16.88
CA GLU A 154 31.43 -0.87 16.20
C GLU A 154 31.73 -0.65 14.71
N MET A 155 32.94 -0.22 14.38
CA MET A 155 33.42 -0.16 13.00
C MET A 155 33.34 -1.54 12.33
N THR A 156 33.79 -2.60 13.00
CA THR A 156 33.70 -3.96 12.46
C THR A 156 32.24 -4.38 12.22
N ARG A 157 31.31 -4.02 13.12
CA ARG A 157 29.87 -4.29 12.91
C ARG A 157 29.31 -3.51 11.73
N GLN A 158 29.68 -2.23 11.61
CA GLN A 158 29.25 -1.39 10.49
C GLN A 158 29.79 -1.92 9.15
N GLU A 159 31.04 -2.37 9.10
CA GLU A 159 31.61 -2.99 7.89
C GLU A 159 30.88 -4.28 7.52
N GLN A 160 30.60 -5.15 8.50
CA GLN A 160 29.83 -6.37 8.28
C GLN A 160 28.39 -6.07 7.81
N ALA A 161 27.75 -5.07 8.39
CA ALA A 161 26.42 -4.64 7.98
C ALA A 161 26.43 -4.08 6.55
N ARG A 162 27.44 -3.28 6.21
CA ARG A 162 27.60 -2.72 4.86
C ARG A 162 27.84 -3.81 3.82
N GLU A 163 28.66 -4.81 4.13
CA GLU A 163 28.92 -5.93 3.22
C GLU A 163 27.68 -6.80 3.04
N ARG A 164 26.91 -7.04 4.10
CA ARG A 164 25.63 -7.74 4.02
C ARG A 164 24.64 -7.00 3.11
N LEU A 165 24.46 -5.69 3.33
CA LEU A 165 23.56 -4.87 2.50
C LEU A 165 24.00 -4.83 1.03
N ARG A 166 25.31 -4.87 0.77
CA ARG A 166 25.84 -4.96 -0.59
C ARG A 166 25.46 -6.29 -1.26
N LEU A 167 25.57 -7.42 -0.56
CA LEU A 167 25.16 -8.72 -1.09
C LEU A 167 23.65 -8.79 -1.33
N GLU A 168 22.83 -8.26 -0.42
CA GLU A 168 21.37 -8.18 -0.59
C GLU A 168 21.00 -7.29 -1.81
N LEU A 169 21.74 -6.20 -2.04
CA LEU A 169 21.56 -5.34 -3.21
C LEU A 169 21.91 -6.08 -4.52
N ASP A 170 23.03 -6.80 -4.55
CA ASP A 170 23.47 -7.57 -5.72
C ASP A 170 22.45 -8.70 -6.05
N GLU A 171 21.93 -9.39 -5.04
CA GLU A 171 20.88 -10.41 -5.20
C GLU A 171 19.59 -9.82 -5.78
N THR A 172 19.13 -8.69 -5.22
CA THR A 172 17.92 -7.99 -5.71
C THR A 172 18.09 -7.51 -7.15
N GLN A 173 19.28 -7.03 -7.53
CA GLN A 173 19.58 -6.64 -8.91
C GLN A 173 19.51 -7.83 -9.87
N GLN A 174 20.04 -8.99 -9.47
CA GLN A 174 19.97 -10.21 -10.27
C GLN A 174 18.52 -10.70 -10.44
N GLU A 175 17.69 -10.62 -9.40
CA GLU A 175 16.27 -10.93 -9.49
C GLU A 175 15.54 -9.99 -10.45
N LEU A 176 15.83 -8.68 -10.38
CA LEU A 176 15.25 -7.68 -11.26
C LEU A 176 15.62 -7.93 -12.74
N GLU A 177 16.88 -8.25 -13.02
CA GLU A 177 17.32 -8.67 -14.37
C GLU A 177 16.57 -9.92 -14.85
N GLY A 178 16.35 -10.90 -13.97
CA GLY A 178 15.58 -12.10 -14.28
C GLY A 178 14.09 -11.84 -14.53
N VAL A 179 13.50 -10.82 -13.89
CA VAL A 179 12.13 -10.35 -14.19
C VAL A 179 12.08 -9.66 -15.55
N TYR A 180 13.02 -8.76 -15.86
CA TYR A 180 13.08 -8.10 -17.16
C TYR A 180 13.27 -9.08 -18.32
N ALA A 181 14.10 -10.12 -18.16
CA ALA A 181 14.27 -11.15 -19.17
C ALA A 181 12.97 -11.94 -19.44
N ARG A 182 12.20 -12.24 -18.38
CA ARG A 182 10.89 -12.90 -18.51
C ARG A 182 9.84 -12.00 -19.15
N LEU A 183 9.87 -10.70 -18.84
CA LEU A 183 8.99 -9.71 -19.46
C LEU A 183 9.25 -9.62 -20.97
N ALA A 184 10.52 -9.48 -21.38
CA ALA A 184 10.89 -9.46 -22.80
C ALA A 184 10.47 -10.73 -23.54
N ALA A 185 10.66 -11.91 -22.92
CA ALA A 185 10.22 -13.18 -23.51
C ALA A 185 8.68 -13.28 -23.64
N ALA A 186 7.93 -12.68 -22.71
CA ALA A 186 6.47 -12.62 -22.78
C ALA A 186 5.99 -11.66 -23.86
N GLU A 187 6.65 -10.50 -24.02
CA GLU A 187 6.38 -9.53 -25.09
C GLU A 187 6.64 -10.15 -26.47
N ASP A 188 7.74 -10.90 -26.64
CA ASP A 188 8.03 -11.64 -27.87
C ASP A 188 6.94 -12.68 -28.20
N LEU A 189 6.44 -13.39 -27.18
CA LEU A 189 5.35 -14.36 -27.35
C LEU A 189 4.02 -13.68 -27.69
N GLU A 190 3.72 -12.53 -27.07
CA GLU A 190 2.53 -11.74 -27.40
C GLU A 190 2.57 -11.26 -28.86
N GLN A 191 3.72 -10.77 -29.33
CA GLN A 191 3.90 -10.37 -30.74
C GLN A 191 3.68 -11.54 -31.70
N GLN A 192 4.14 -12.75 -31.34
CA GLN A 192 3.87 -13.96 -32.13
C GLN A 192 2.37 -14.26 -32.21
N TYR A 193 1.65 -14.15 -31.09
CA TYR A 193 0.20 -14.37 -31.08
C TYR A 193 -0.57 -13.30 -31.86
N ILE A 194 -0.14 -12.04 -31.82
CA ILE A 194 -0.74 -10.97 -32.63
C ILE A 194 -0.60 -11.30 -34.11
N GLN A 195 0.60 -11.70 -34.56
CA GLN A 195 0.83 -12.09 -35.96
C GLN A 195 0.00 -13.30 -36.38
N GLU A 196 -0.17 -14.28 -35.50
CA GLU A 196 -1.01 -15.45 -35.75
C GLU A 196 -2.49 -15.07 -35.87
N ILE A 197 -3.00 -14.22 -34.97
CA ILE A 197 -4.37 -13.72 -35.00
C ILE A 197 -4.62 -12.92 -36.29
N GLU A 198 -3.71 -12.04 -36.70
CA GLU A 198 -3.82 -11.29 -37.95
C GLU A 198 -3.89 -12.24 -39.16
N SER A 199 -3.05 -13.26 -39.21
CA SER A 199 -3.11 -14.29 -40.26
C SER A 199 -4.44 -15.03 -40.28
N LEU A 200 -5.02 -15.32 -39.12
CA LEU A 200 -6.34 -15.96 -39.01
C LEU A 200 -7.46 -15.04 -39.46
N ILE A 201 -7.41 -13.74 -39.14
CA ILE A 201 -8.38 -12.74 -39.60
C ILE A 201 -8.39 -12.67 -41.13
N TYR A 202 -7.23 -12.51 -41.78
CA TYR A 202 -7.13 -12.53 -43.24
C TYR A 202 -7.72 -13.81 -43.83
N ARG A 203 -7.52 -14.95 -43.16
CA ARG A 203 -8.05 -16.23 -43.62
C ARG A 203 -9.57 -16.31 -43.51
N VAL A 204 -10.15 -15.78 -42.42
CA VAL A 204 -11.60 -15.71 -42.25
C VAL A 204 -12.22 -14.80 -43.31
N GLU A 205 -11.64 -13.62 -43.57
CA GLU A 205 -12.12 -12.72 -44.62
C GLU A 205 -12.10 -13.37 -46.02
N ASP A 206 -11.03 -14.10 -46.35
CA ASP A 206 -10.93 -14.85 -47.60
C ASP A 206 -12.03 -15.93 -47.71
N LEU A 207 -12.33 -16.62 -46.60
CA LEU A 207 -13.38 -17.63 -46.55
C LEU A 207 -14.77 -16.99 -46.66
N GLU A 208 -15.02 -15.86 -46.01
CA GLU A 208 -16.28 -15.12 -46.11
C GLU A 208 -16.52 -14.60 -47.52
N ARG A 209 -15.48 -14.06 -48.19
CA ARG A 209 -15.56 -13.64 -49.60
C ARG A 209 -15.94 -14.82 -50.49
N LEU A 210 -15.29 -15.97 -50.31
CA LEU A 210 -15.59 -17.17 -51.08
C LEU A 210 -17.03 -17.65 -50.81
N ASN A 211 -17.48 -17.60 -49.56
CA ASN A 211 -18.84 -17.98 -49.18
C ASN A 211 -19.88 -17.08 -49.85
N TYR A 212 -19.63 -15.77 -49.88
CA TYR A 212 -20.47 -14.79 -50.57
C TYR A 212 -20.53 -15.03 -52.09
N GLU A 213 -19.40 -15.36 -52.72
CA GLU A 213 -19.35 -15.71 -54.15
C GLU A 213 -20.21 -16.95 -54.46
N LEU A 214 -20.11 -17.98 -53.62
CA LEU A 214 -20.92 -19.20 -53.75
C LEU A 214 -22.42 -18.95 -53.52
N GLU A 215 -22.78 -18.16 -52.51
CA GLU A 215 -24.18 -17.77 -52.27
C GLU A 215 -24.78 -17.00 -53.46
N ARG A 216 -23.98 -16.10 -54.06
CA ARG A 216 -24.40 -15.36 -55.26
C ARG A 216 -24.61 -16.30 -56.44
N GLU A 217 -23.73 -17.27 -56.65
CA GLU A 217 -23.85 -18.26 -57.72
C GLU A 217 -25.11 -19.12 -57.53
N ILE A 218 -25.37 -19.57 -56.30
CA ILE A 218 -26.60 -20.30 -55.96
C ILE A 218 -27.84 -19.46 -56.28
N LEU A 219 -27.87 -18.17 -55.90
CA LEU A 219 -29.00 -17.28 -56.18
C LEU A 219 -29.24 -17.09 -57.69
N GLU A 220 -28.17 -16.97 -58.48
CA GLU A 220 -28.27 -16.86 -59.92
C GLU A 220 -28.82 -18.15 -60.56
N LEU A 221 -28.37 -19.31 -60.08
CA LEU A 221 -28.90 -20.61 -60.50
C LEU A 221 -30.36 -20.81 -60.09
N GLU A 222 -30.75 -20.41 -58.87
CA GLU A 222 -32.14 -20.44 -58.41
C GLU A 222 -33.04 -19.54 -59.24
N ARG A 223 -32.55 -18.35 -59.65
CA ARG A 223 -33.28 -17.47 -60.56
C ARG A 223 -33.48 -18.10 -61.94
N ARG A 224 -32.41 -18.68 -62.52
CA ARG A 224 -32.49 -19.40 -63.80
C ARG A 224 -33.45 -20.58 -63.72
N LEU A 225 -33.43 -21.32 -62.61
CA LEU A 225 -34.37 -22.40 -62.33
C LEU A 225 -35.81 -21.89 -62.27
N GLY A 226 -36.07 -20.77 -61.61
CA GLY A 226 -37.40 -20.15 -61.54
C GLY A 226 -37.91 -19.62 -62.87
N ASP A 227 -37.04 -19.15 -63.75
CA ASP A 227 -37.40 -18.77 -65.13
C ASP A 227 -37.69 -20.00 -66.01
N ALA A 228 -36.96 -21.10 -65.81
CA ALA A 228 -37.19 -22.37 -66.51
C ALA A 228 -38.45 -23.11 -66.02
N ASP A 229 -38.83 -22.97 -64.75
CA ASP A 229 -40.00 -23.61 -64.11
C ASP A 229 -41.32 -22.83 -64.37
N ARG A 230 -41.29 -21.75 -65.16
CA ARG A 230 -42.51 -21.07 -65.60
C ARG A 230 -43.33 -22.00 -66.51
N PRO A 231 -44.66 -22.03 -66.38
CA PRO A 231 -45.51 -22.93 -67.14
C PRO A 231 -45.51 -22.55 -68.62
N VAL A 232 -44.59 -23.15 -69.39
CA VAL A 232 -44.70 -23.25 -70.83
C VAL A 232 -45.68 -24.40 -71.10
N GLY A 233 -46.76 -24.09 -71.83
CA GLY A 233 -47.77 -25.08 -72.18
C GLY A 233 -47.15 -26.31 -72.84
N ASP A 234 -47.54 -27.49 -72.33
CA ASP A 234 -47.21 -28.84 -72.77
C ASP A 234 -45.74 -29.12 -73.18
N SER A 235 -44.98 -29.59 -72.17
CA SER A 235 -43.93 -30.63 -72.28
C SER A 235 -42.83 -30.41 -73.33
N ASP A 236 -41.97 -29.41 -73.12
CA ASP A 236 -40.67 -29.38 -73.79
C ASP A 236 -39.64 -30.21 -72.99
N PRO A 237 -39.24 -31.42 -73.45
CA PRO A 237 -38.29 -32.29 -72.75
C PRO A 237 -36.91 -31.65 -72.56
N VAL A 238 -36.55 -30.63 -73.34
CA VAL A 238 -35.29 -29.90 -73.20
C VAL A 238 -35.29 -29.06 -71.92
N LEU A 239 -36.39 -28.37 -71.62
CA LEU A 239 -36.56 -27.58 -70.39
C LEU A 239 -36.53 -28.47 -69.13
N ILE A 240 -37.10 -29.68 -69.21
CA ILE A 240 -37.09 -30.64 -68.09
C ILE A 240 -35.66 -31.11 -67.77
N ASP A 241 -34.81 -31.31 -68.79
CA ASP A 241 -33.42 -31.73 -68.60
C ASP A 241 -32.53 -30.57 -68.09
N GLU A 242 -32.80 -29.34 -68.54
CA GLU A 242 -32.15 -28.14 -68.01
C GLU A 242 -32.47 -27.91 -66.53
N ILE A 243 -33.76 -28.04 -66.14
CA ILE A 243 -34.20 -27.97 -64.73
C ILE A 243 -33.50 -29.03 -63.88
N ARG A 244 -33.34 -30.26 -64.40
CA ARG A 244 -32.65 -31.34 -63.67
C ARG A 244 -31.17 -31.03 -63.48
N THR A 245 -30.51 -30.50 -64.50
CA THR A 245 -29.08 -30.14 -64.46
C THR A 245 -28.83 -29.03 -63.46
N LEU A 246 -29.63 -27.96 -63.50
CA LEU A 246 -29.53 -26.83 -62.56
C LEU A 246 -29.76 -27.26 -61.11
N ARG A 247 -30.72 -28.16 -60.85
CA ARG A 247 -30.93 -28.72 -59.50
C ARG A 247 -29.72 -29.52 -58.99
N SER A 248 -29.06 -30.28 -59.87
CA SER A 248 -27.87 -31.05 -59.51
C SER A 248 -26.68 -30.15 -59.18
N GLU A 249 -26.50 -29.05 -59.91
CA GLU A 249 -25.43 -28.08 -59.65
C GLU A 249 -25.64 -27.33 -58.33
N ILE A 250 -26.88 -26.90 -58.03
CA ILE A 250 -27.23 -26.26 -56.76
C ILE A 250 -26.94 -27.19 -55.57
N GLU A 251 -27.31 -28.48 -55.65
CA GLU A 251 -27.04 -29.43 -54.58
C GLU A 251 -25.54 -29.72 -54.40
N LYS A 252 -24.76 -29.73 -55.49
CA LYS A 252 -23.30 -29.89 -55.42
C LYS A 252 -22.65 -28.70 -54.72
N LEU A 253 -23.03 -27.47 -55.09
CA LEU A 253 -22.50 -26.25 -54.45
C LEU A 253 -22.89 -26.16 -52.98
N ARG A 254 -24.13 -26.56 -52.62
CA ARG A 254 -24.58 -26.66 -51.22
C ARG A 254 -23.81 -27.72 -50.41
N ALA A 255 -23.37 -28.80 -51.05
CA ALA A 255 -22.52 -29.81 -50.41
C ALA A 255 -21.10 -29.29 -50.19
N GLU A 256 -20.52 -28.57 -51.16
CA GLU A 256 -19.22 -27.90 -51.03
C GLU A 256 -19.22 -26.81 -49.94
N LEU A 257 -20.37 -26.17 -49.67
CA LEU A 257 -20.55 -25.23 -48.56
C LEU A 257 -20.59 -25.90 -47.17
N ARG A 258 -20.89 -27.21 -47.11
CA ARG A 258 -21.08 -27.96 -45.86
C ARG A 258 -19.85 -28.75 -45.42
N GLU A 259 -18.91 -29.05 -46.31
CA GLU A 259 -17.69 -29.75 -45.92
C GLU A 259 -16.64 -28.79 -45.34
N PRO A 260 -16.16 -29.03 -44.10
CA PRO A 260 -14.99 -28.33 -43.58
C PRO A 260 -13.77 -28.71 -44.44
N ARG A 261 -13.20 -27.74 -45.17
CA ARG A 261 -11.99 -27.97 -45.96
C ARG A 261 -10.80 -28.21 -45.02
N ASP A 262 -10.27 -29.43 -45.04
CA ASP A 262 -9.02 -29.81 -44.37
C ASP A 262 -7.85 -29.08 -45.04
N THR A 263 -7.29 -28.07 -44.37
CA THR A 263 -6.24 -27.19 -44.92
C THR A 263 -4.80 -27.62 -44.54
N GLY A 264 -4.58 -28.87 -44.10
CA GLY A 264 -3.23 -29.45 -44.09
C GLY A 264 -2.22 -28.82 -43.13
N VAL A 265 -2.50 -28.83 -41.83
CA VAL A 265 -1.49 -28.53 -40.80
C VAL A 265 -0.71 -29.82 -40.46
N PRO A 266 0.64 -29.85 -40.55
CA PRO A 266 1.42 -30.97 -40.07
C PRO A 266 1.43 -31.01 -38.54
N ALA A 267 1.00 -32.14 -37.98
CA ALA A 267 1.11 -32.41 -36.55
C ALA A 267 2.54 -32.84 -36.17
N ARG A 268 3.05 -32.23 -35.09
CA ARG A 268 4.23 -32.62 -34.28
C ARG A 268 5.63 -32.29 -34.80
N ILE A 269 6.32 -31.45 -34.03
CA ILE A 269 7.78 -31.30 -33.97
C ILE A 269 8.31 -32.38 -32.98
N GLU A 270 9.31 -33.17 -33.36
CA GLU A 270 9.91 -34.22 -32.51
C GLU A 270 10.85 -33.65 -31.42
N PRO A 271 10.85 -34.21 -30.19
CA PRO A 271 11.71 -33.77 -29.09
C PRO A 271 13.17 -34.27 -29.22
N PRO A 272 14.14 -33.62 -28.56
CA PRO A 272 15.57 -33.87 -28.72
C PRO A 272 16.02 -35.25 -28.21
N ALA A 273 16.99 -35.84 -28.90
CA ALA A 273 17.52 -37.18 -28.66
C ALA A 273 18.23 -37.31 -27.29
N GLY A 274 17.80 -38.29 -26.49
CA GLY A 274 18.36 -38.61 -25.16
C GLY A 274 17.31 -38.98 -24.10
N LEU A 275 16.02 -38.70 -24.34
CA LEU A 275 14.89 -39.13 -23.50
C LEU A 275 14.42 -40.57 -23.79
N ALA A 276 14.81 -41.15 -24.94
CA ALA A 276 14.27 -42.43 -25.43
C ALA A 276 14.82 -43.69 -24.73
N ASP A 277 15.88 -43.58 -23.91
CA ASP A 277 16.55 -44.75 -23.31
C ASP A 277 15.91 -45.23 -21.99
N ASP A 278 14.90 -44.53 -21.47
CA ASP A 278 14.14 -44.92 -20.27
C ASP A 278 12.62 -44.78 -20.49
N PRO A 279 11.95 -45.79 -21.05
CA PRO A 279 10.52 -45.74 -21.36
C PRO A 279 9.63 -45.57 -20.12
N GLN A 280 10.12 -45.92 -18.92
CA GLN A 280 9.38 -45.69 -17.69
C GLN A 280 9.44 -44.22 -17.28
N ARG A 281 10.58 -43.55 -17.47
CA ARG A 281 10.73 -42.12 -17.21
C ARG A 281 9.98 -41.27 -18.22
N VAL A 282 9.94 -41.66 -19.50
CA VAL A 282 9.11 -41.00 -20.52
C VAL A 282 7.63 -41.11 -20.16
N ALA A 283 7.14 -42.30 -19.81
CA ALA A 283 5.74 -42.49 -19.41
C ALA A 283 5.36 -41.70 -18.14
N ALA A 284 6.27 -41.60 -17.16
CA ALA A 284 6.06 -40.80 -15.96
C ALA A 284 5.98 -39.30 -16.28
N LEU A 285 6.88 -38.79 -17.11
CA LEU A 285 6.87 -37.39 -17.54
C LEU A 285 5.66 -37.06 -18.43
N GLU A 286 5.21 -37.99 -19.27
CA GLU A 286 3.99 -37.83 -20.07
C GLU A 286 2.73 -37.75 -19.20
N SER A 287 2.67 -38.57 -18.13
CA SER A 287 1.59 -38.51 -17.14
C SER A 287 1.58 -37.19 -16.38
N GLU A 288 2.75 -36.75 -15.89
CA GLU A 288 2.91 -35.48 -15.17
C GLU A 288 2.56 -34.28 -16.07
N LEU A 289 2.96 -34.31 -17.34
CA LEU A 289 2.61 -33.29 -18.32
C LEU A 289 1.11 -33.27 -18.63
N ALA A 290 0.45 -34.43 -18.67
CA ALA A 290 -1.00 -34.51 -18.85
C ALA A 290 -1.76 -33.89 -17.66
N GLU A 291 -1.35 -34.22 -16.42
CA GLU A 291 -1.92 -33.64 -15.20
C GLU A 291 -1.70 -32.12 -15.13
N LEU A 292 -0.50 -31.63 -15.47
CA LEU A 292 -0.21 -30.20 -15.51
C LEU A 292 -1.04 -29.47 -16.57
N ARG A 293 -1.25 -30.08 -17.75
CA ARG A 293 -2.10 -29.51 -18.81
C ARG A 293 -3.56 -29.43 -18.40
N GLU A 294 -4.08 -30.47 -17.74
CA GLU A 294 -5.43 -30.48 -17.21
C GLU A 294 -5.62 -29.38 -16.16
N ARG A 295 -4.70 -29.31 -15.18
CA ARG A 295 -4.71 -28.26 -14.14
C ARG A 295 -4.60 -26.85 -14.72
N TYR A 296 -3.78 -26.65 -15.76
CA TYR A 296 -3.68 -25.37 -16.46
C TYR A 296 -4.98 -25.02 -17.21
N ALA A 297 -5.62 -25.99 -17.88
CA ALA A 297 -6.91 -25.79 -18.54
C ALA A 297 -8.03 -25.44 -17.55
N GLU A 298 -8.05 -26.07 -16.38
CA GLU A 298 -8.96 -25.74 -15.29
C GLU A 298 -8.75 -24.31 -14.76
N LEU A 299 -7.50 -23.95 -14.44
CA LEU A 299 -7.16 -22.60 -13.98
C LEU A 299 -7.50 -21.53 -15.02
N ARG A 300 -7.22 -21.79 -16.29
CA ARG A 300 -7.58 -20.88 -17.39
C ARG A 300 -9.09 -20.68 -17.48
N THR A 301 -9.86 -21.76 -17.40
CA THR A 301 -11.33 -21.70 -17.42
C THR A 301 -11.88 -20.96 -16.21
N ALA A 302 -11.29 -21.17 -15.03
CA ALA A 302 -11.66 -20.48 -13.80
C ALA A 302 -11.37 -18.98 -13.90
N ASN A 303 -10.20 -18.59 -14.41
CA ASN A 303 -9.84 -17.19 -14.64
C ASN A 303 -10.79 -16.53 -15.65
N GLN A 304 -11.09 -17.17 -16.78
CA GLN A 304 -12.05 -16.63 -17.75
C GLN A 304 -13.44 -16.40 -17.15
N ARG A 305 -13.91 -17.31 -16.29
CA ARG A 305 -15.19 -17.12 -15.57
C ARG A 305 -15.13 -15.97 -14.58
N LEU A 306 -14.01 -15.79 -13.88
CA LEU A 306 -13.80 -14.67 -12.96
C LEU A 306 -13.74 -13.34 -13.71
N GLU A 307 -13.00 -13.28 -14.82
CA GLU A 307 -12.94 -12.11 -15.70
C GLU A 307 -14.32 -11.74 -16.25
N GLN A 308 -15.08 -12.71 -16.78
CA GLN A 308 -16.44 -12.46 -17.27
C GLN A 308 -17.38 -11.96 -16.17
N ARG A 309 -17.27 -12.51 -14.95
CA ARG A 309 -18.01 -12.02 -13.78
C ARG A 309 -17.60 -10.61 -13.40
N LEU A 310 -16.31 -10.30 -13.41
CA LEU A 310 -15.78 -8.98 -13.09
C LEU A 310 -16.24 -7.95 -14.14
N ILE A 311 -16.13 -8.25 -15.43
CA ILE A 311 -16.60 -7.39 -16.53
C ILE A 311 -18.10 -7.16 -16.41
N SER A 312 -18.88 -8.21 -16.17
CA SER A 312 -20.33 -8.07 -15.98
C SER A 312 -20.65 -7.18 -14.77
N ARG A 313 -19.96 -7.37 -13.64
CA ARG A 313 -20.17 -6.57 -12.43
C ARG A 313 -19.75 -5.11 -12.63
N MET A 314 -18.60 -4.85 -13.26
CA MET A 314 -18.15 -3.49 -13.60
C MET A 314 -19.11 -2.80 -14.57
N SER A 315 -19.70 -3.55 -15.51
CA SER A 315 -20.70 -3.00 -16.43
C SER A 315 -22.04 -2.68 -15.76
N MET A 316 -22.39 -3.37 -14.67
CA MET A 316 -23.66 -3.18 -13.96
C MET A 316 -23.54 -2.16 -12.82
N ASP A 317 -22.49 -2.28 -12.02
CA ASP A 317 -22.31 -1.55 -10.76
C ASP A 317 -21.29 -0.41 -10.88
N GLY A 318 -20.60 -0.29 -12.01
CA GLY A 318 -19.45 0.60 -12.16
C GLY A 318 -18.21 0.11 -11.39
N ILE A 319 -17.09 0.78 -11.60
CA ILE A 319 -15.82 0.54 -10.92
C ILE A 319 -15.97 0.80 -9.43
N ILE A 320 -16.60 1.92 -9.05
CA ILE A 320 -16.79 2.26 -7.64
C ILE A 320 -17.70 1.25 -6.96
N GLY A 321 -18.80 0.82 -7.59
CA GLY A 321 -19.70 -0.19 -7.00
C GLY A 321 -18.98 -1.51 -6.72
N VAL A 322 -18.12 -1.97 -7.64
CA VAL A 322 -17.31 -3.18 -7.47
C VAL A 322 -16.27 -3.05 -6.36
N LEU A 323 -15.58 -1.91 -6.29
CA LEU A 323 -14.43 -1.74 -5.40
C LEU A 323 -14.79 -1.20 -4.01
N SER A 324 -15.97 -0.59 -3.86
CA SER A 324 -16.38 0.08 -2.62
C SER A 324 -16.31 -0.80 -1.38
N GLU A 325 -16.58 -2.11 -1.52
CA GLU A 325 -16.50 -3.10 -0.44
C GLU A 325 -15.09 -3.24 0.16
N ARG A 326 -14.04 -2.83 -0.55
CA ARG A 326 -12.65 -2.87 -0.07
C ARG A 326 -12.31 -1.72 0.89
N PHE A 327 -13.06 -0.61 0.83
CA PHE A 327 -12.81 0.59 1.63
C PHE A 327 -13.53 0.49 2.98
N THR A 328 -12.89 -0.21 3.91
CA THR A 328 -13.49 -0.60 5.20
C THR A 328 -12.97 0.21 6.38
N GLU A 329 -11.82 0.87 6.26
CA GLU A 329 -11.23 1.68 7.32
C GLU A 329 -11.74 3.13 7.19
N GLU A 330 -12.37 3.65 8.24
CA GLU A 330 -12.86 5.01 8.25
C GLU A 330 -11.72 6.01 8.49
N ILE A 331 -11.64 7.04 7.66
CA ILE A 331 -10.76 8.18 7.91
C ILE A 331 -11.52 9.14 8.84
N PRO A 332 -11.01 9.43 10.05
CA PRO A 332 -11.70 10.33 10.97
C PRO A 332 -11.78 11.74 10.38
N VAL A 333 -13.01 12.22 10.20
CA VAL A 333 -13.30 13.60 9.78
C VAL A 333 -13.61 14.42 11.03
N GLY A 334 -12.71 15.35 11.36
CA GLY A 334 -12.84 16.22 12.53
C GLY A 334 -13.89 17.31 12.38
N GLU A 335 -14.15 18.04 13.47
CA GLU A 335 -15.02 19.22 13.44
C GLU A 335 -14.45 20.30 12.51
N GLY A 336 -15.31 20.84 11.65
CA GLY A 336 -14.90 21.79 10.62
C GLY A 336 -15.24 23.25 10.94
N ASP A 337 -14.62 24.15 10.19
CA ASP A 337 -14.81 25.60 10.31
C ASP A 337 -15.06 26.28 8.95
N GLY A 338 -15.97 27.26 8.95
CA GLY A 338 -16.29 28.07 7.78
C GLY A 338 -15.27 29.18 7.57
N THR A 339 -14.31 28.96 6.67
CA THR A 339 -13.22 29.92 6.40
C THR A 339 -13.67 31.11 5.55
N ILE A 340 -14.56 30.88 4.58
CA ILE A 340 -15.10 31.92 3.67
C ILE A 340 -16.59 31.64 3.42
N GLY A 341 -17.42 32.68 3.48
CA GLY A 341 -18.88 32.59 3.35
C GLY A 341 -19.58 32.38 4.69
N ARG A 342 -20.90 32.26 4.67
CA ARG A 342 -21.71 31.98 5.87
C ARG A 342 -22.13 30.52 5.88
N TRP A 343 -21.63 29.76 6.86
CA TRP A 343 -21.85 28.34 7.02
C TRP A 343 -22.59 28.06 8.32
N ASP A 344 -23.69 27.32 8.24
CA ASP A 344 -24.52 26.99 9.39
C ASP A 344 -24.95 25.51 9.31
N TRP A 345 -24.94 24.81 10.44
CA TRP A 345 -25.52 23.48 10.56
C TRP A 345 -27.02 23.58 10.86
N GLN A 346 -27.84 22.86 10.09
CA GLN A 346 -29.26 22.67 10.35
C GLN A 346 -29.57 21.16 10.43
N GLY A 347 -29.54 20.61 11.65
CA GLY A 347 -29.59 19.17 11.85
C GLY A 347 -28.32 18.51 11.31
N SER A 348 -28.48 17.53 10.42
CA SER A 348 -27.36 16.83 9.73
C SER A 348 -26.92 17.49 8.42
N VAL A 349 -27.45 18.67 8.10
CA VAL A 349 -27.15 19.38 6.84
C VAL A 349 -26.30 20.60 7.15
N LEU A 350 -25.12 20.68 6.53
CA LEU A 350 -24.28 21.86 6.51
C LEU A 350 -24.70 22.75 5.34
N GLN A 351 -24.94 24.03 5.60
CA GLN A 351 -25.48 24.95 4.60
C GLN A 351 -24.58 26.14 4.41
N GLN A 352 -24.23 26.42 3.15
CA GLN A 352 -23.69 27.70 2.75
C GLN A 352 -24.85 28.64 2.37
N ARG A 353 -24.95 29.78 3.05
CA ARG A 353 -26.07 30.74 2.95
C ARG A 353 -25.68 32.12 2.43
N ASP A 354 -24.44 32.31 1.97
CA ASP A 354 -23.96 33.58 1.44
C ASP A 354 -23.86 33.52 -0.10
N PRO A 355 -24.86 34.04 -0.84
CA PRO A 355 -24.87 33.99 -2.29
C PRO A 355 -23.77 34.87 -2.94
N ARG A 356 -23.12 35.74 -2.16
CA ARG A 356 -22.07 36.65 -2.65
C ARG A 356 -20.66 36.08 -2.46
N ALA A 357 -20.51 35.01 -1.69
CA ALA A 357 -19.22 34.37 -1.49
C ALA A 357 -18.88 33.48 -2.69
N MET A 358 -18.12 34.03 -3.64
CA MET A 358 -17.71 33.33 -4.86
C MET A 358 -16.80 32.12 -4.60
N PHE A 359 -16.16 32.09 -3.42
CA PHE A 359 -15.15 31.12 -3.02
C PHE A 359 -15.45 30.58 -1.62
N ALA A 360 -16.73 30.34 -1.34
CA ALA A 360 -17.13 29.88 -0.03
C ALA A 360 -16.47 28.52 0.25
N ARG A 361 -15.94 28.36 1.47
CA ARG A 361 -15.18 27.18 1.86
C ARG A 361 -15.40 26.82 3.32
N TYR A 362 -15.70 25.54 3.55
CA TYR A 362 -15.78 24.92 4.87
C TYR A 362 -14.70 23.84 4.98
N ARG A 363 -13.81 23.97 5.96
CA ARG A 363 -12.62 23.13 6.12
C ARG A 363 -12.86 22.07 7.18
N LEU A 364 -12.36 20.86 6.96
CA LEU A 364 -12.50 19.70 7.83
C LEU A 364 -11.13 19.02 8.00
N PRO A 365 -10.61 18.88 9.22
CA PRO A 365 -9.42 18.08 9.47
C PRO A 365 -9.69 16.61 9.10
N ALA A 366 -8.84 16.01 8.26
CA ALA A 366 -8.98 14.63 7.80
C ALA A 366 -7.62 14.10 7.32
N PRO A 367 -6.86 13.34 8.14
CA PRO A 367 -5.57 12.78 7.73
C PRO A 367 -5.77 11.71 6.65
N GLN A 368 -5.23 11.96 5.46
CA GLN A 368 -5.34 11.10 4.29
C GLN A 368 -3.92 10.68 3.89
N ASP A 369 -3.64 9.38 3.86
CA ASP A 369 -2.34 8.87 3.45
C ASP A 369 -2.31 8.53 1.95
N SER A 370 -1.27 7.82 1.52
CA SER A 370 -1.07 7.41 0.12
C SER A 370 -1.92 6.22 -0.30
N ARG A 371 -2.76 5.65 0.57
CA ARG A 371 -3.63 4.52 0.22
C ARG A 371 -4.82 4.99 -0.62
N PRO A 372 -5.38 4.10 -1.48
CA PRO A 372 -6.65 4.36 -2.13
C PRO A 372 -7.70 4.82 -1.12
N THR A 373 -8.41 5.91 -1.45
CA THR A 373 -9.41 6.51 -0.58
C THR A 373 -10.70 6.77 -1.35
N LEU A 374 -11.83 6.36 -0.77
CA LEU A 374 -13.18 6.60 -1.25
C LEU A 374 -13.84 7.67 -0.38
N TYR A 375 -14.22 8.78 -1.00
CA TYR A 375 -15.01 9.84 -0.38
C TYR A 375 -16.45 9.71 -0.86
N ARG A 376 -17.41 9.82 0.05
CA ARG A 376 -18.83 9.96 -0.29
C ARG A 376 -19.39 11.22 0.32
N LEU A 377 -20.21 11.94 -0.42
CA LEU A 377 -20.94 13.09 0.09
C LEU A 377 -22.23 13.31 -0.69
N GLN A 378 -23.24 13.84 -0.03
CA GLN A 378 -24.43 14.34 -0.71
C GLN A 378 -24.42 15.86 -0.73
N ALA A 379 -24.61 16.45 -1.90
CA ALA A 379 -24.65 17.89 -2.05
C ALA A 379 -25.67 18.35 -3.11
N ARG A 380 -26.10 19.61 -2.97
CA ARG A 380 -26.92 20.31 -3.97
C ARG A 380 -26.64 21.81 -3.94
N ALA A 381 -26.81 22.47 -5.07
CA ALA A 381 -26.93 23.92 -5.11
C ALA A 381 -28.36 24.33 -4.70
N THR A 382 -28.48 25.42 -3.95
CA THR A 382 -29.77 26.00 -3.56
C THR A 382 -30.00 27.40 -4.14
N GLY A 383 -28.97 27.95 -4.81
CA GLY A 383 -29.02 29.23 -5.51
C GLY A 383 -29.53 29.11 -6.95
N SER A 384 -29.44 30.22 -7.68
CA SER A 384 -29.82 30.31 -9.10
C SER A 384 -28.73 31.01 -9.92
N GLY A 385 -28.73 30.79 -11.24
CA GLY A 385 -27.76 31.39 -12.17
C GLY A 385 -26.46 30.60 -12.18
N TRP A 386 -25.32 31.27 -11.99
CA TRP A 386 -24.03 30.59 -11.87
C TRP A 386 -23.90 30.01 -10.46
N VAL A 387 -23.94 28.68 -10.37
CA VAL A 387 -23.94 27.93 -9.12
C VAL A 387 -22.97 26.76 -9.20
N GLY A 388 -22.51 26.30 -8.04
CA GLY A 388 -21.69 25.11 -7.97
C GLY A 388 -21.39 24.67 -6.56
N TYR A 389 -21.02 23.41 -6.43
CA TYR A 389 -20.57 22.82 -5.18
C TYR A 389 -19.49 21.77 -5.47
N GLY A 390 -18.67 21.46 -4.47
CA GLY A 390 -17.64 20.46 -4.63
C GLY A 390 -16.81 20.25 -3.38
N ILE A 391 -15.76 19.47 -3.54
CA ILE A 391 -14.90 19.02 -2.45
C ILE A 391 -13.43 19.05 -2.89
N HIS A 392 -12.58 19.63 -2.06
CA HIS A 392 -11.14 19.38 -2.10
C HIS A 392 -10.84 18.14 -1.25
N VAL A 393 -10.11 17.21 -1.85
CA VAL A 393 -9.58 16.00 -1.20
C VAL A 393 -8.06 15.96 -1.33
N GLN A 394 -7.42 15.17 -0.47
CA GLN A 394 -5.97 15.07 -0.36
C GLN A 394 -5.32 16.46 -0.22
N ALA A 395 -5.91 17.31 0.62
CA ALA A 395 -5.49 18.71 0.75
C ALA A 395 -4.38 18.91 1.78
N SER A 396 -3.33 19.62 1.39
CA SER A 396 -2.22 19.99 2.28
C SER A 396 -1.68 21.38 1.95
N GLY A 397 -1.08 22.04 2.96
CA GLY A 397 -0.36 23.31 2.77
C GLY A 397 -1.22 24.53 2.40
N SER A 398 -2.54 24.51 2.69
CA SER A 398 -3.38 25.69 2.43
C SER A 398 -3.06 26.85 3.39
N GLN A 399 -3.02 28.06 2.85
CA GLN A 399 -2.91 29.33 3.58
C GLN A 399 -4.26 30.07 3.63
N LEU A 400 -5.34 29.38 3.25
CA LEU A 400 -6.71 29.85 3.20
C LEU A 400 -6.95 31.06 2.27
N ARG A 401 -6.14 31.22 1.22
CA ARG A 401 -6.30 32.27 0.22
C ARG A 401 -6.99 31.74 -1.04
N GLY A 402 -7.52 32.66 -1.85
CA GLY A 402 -7.89 32.40 -3.25
C GLY A 402 -8.97 31.33 -3.52
N TYR A 403 -8.92 30.80 -4.74
CA TYR A 403 -9.86 29.82 -5.26
C TYR A 403 -9.49 28.37 -4.88
N GLY A 404 -8.20 28.08 -4.73
CA GLY A 404 -7.69 26.76 -4.38
C GLY A 404 -7.72 26.45 -2.88
N HIS A 405 -7.09 25.33 -2.54
CA HIS A 405 -6.92 24.90 -1.16
C HIS A 405 -5.65 24.08 -1.06
N GLY A 406 -4.52 24.79 -1.02
CA GLY A 406 -3.19 24.22 -1.03
C GLY A 406 -2.95 23.29 -2.23
N GLN A 407 -2.15 22.26 -2.01
CA GLN A 407 -2.04 21.12 -2.93
C GLN A 407 -3.24 20.20 -2.69
N SER A 408 -4.09 20.00 -3.70
CA SER A 408 -5.30 19.17 -3.57
C SER A 408 -5.92 18.82 -4.92
N LEU A 409 -6.87 17.88 -4.90
CA LEU A 409 -7.79 17.64 -6.00
C LEU A 409 -9.16 18.25 -5.68
N LEU A 410 -9.71 19.05 -6.59
CA LEU A 410 -11.07 19.57 -6.48
C LEU A 410 -11.99 18.85 -7.47
N ILE A 411 -13.03 18.23 -6.92
CA ILE A 411 -14.15 17.65 -7.67
C ILE A 411 -15.30 18.64 -7.57
N TRP A 412 -15.75 19.18 -8.70
CA TRP A 412 -16.62 20.35 -8.78
C TRP A 412 -17.81 20.11 -9.70
N ILE A 413 -19.02 20.26 -9.19
CA ILE A 413 -20.26 20.26 -9.96
C ILE A 413 -20.71 21.71 -10.15
N THR A 414 -21.01 22.11 -11.39
CA THR A 414 -21.40 23.50 -11.68
C THR A 414 -22.38 23.62 -12.82
N ARG A 415 -23.17 24.69 -12.80
CA ARG A 415 -23.99 25.16 -13.90
C ARG A 415 -23.60 26.61 -14.18
N ASP A 416 -23.09 26.87 -15.37
CA ASP A 416 -22.65 28.20 -15.81
C ASP A 416 -23.15 28.48 -17.24
N ALA A 417 -24.40 28.92 -17.33
CA ALA A 417 -25.03 29.20 -18.62
C ALA A 417 -24.32 30.29 -19.43
N ARG A 418 -23.53 31.14 -18.78
CA ARG A 418 -22.75 32.16 -19.48
C ARG A 418 -21.51 31.56 -20.16
N ALA A 419 -20.86 30.61 -19.50
CA ALA A 419 -19.68 29.95 -20.06
C ALA A 419 -20.03 28.90 -21.11
N TYR A 420 -21.12 28.15 -20.91
CA TYR A 420 -21.48 27.00 -21.73
C TYR A 420 -22.58 27.28 -22.76
N GLY A 421 -23.37 28.33 -22.57
CA GLY A 421 -24.47 28.68 -23.46
C GLY A 421 -25.74 27.84 -23.26
N ASP A 422 -25.79 27.00 -22.21
CA ASP A 422 -26.92 26.17 -21.84
C ASP A 422 -27.05 26.04 -20.31
N ASP A 423 -28.14 25.44 -19.83
CA ASP A 423 -28.35 25.18 -18.40
C ASP A 423 -27.82 23.79 -17.95
N THR A 424 -26.89 23.21 -18.72
CA THR A 424 -26.35 21.88 -18.45
C THR A 424 -25.51 21.88 -17.17
N THR A 425 -25.63 20.81 -16.39
CA THR A 425 -24.78 20.58 -15.22
C THR A 425 -23.47 19.93 -15.69
N TYR A 426 -22.35 20.39 -15.16
CA TYR A 426 -21.03 19.88 -15.51
C TYR A 426 -20.29 19.39 -14.27
N LEU A 427 -19.70 18.21 -14.37
CA LEU A 427 -18.65 17.74 -13.49
C LEU A 427 -17.30 18.22 -14.02
N GLN A 428 -16.48 18.78 -13.15
CA GLN A 428 -15.15 19.29 -13.44
C GLN A 428 -14.17 18.75 -12.41
N VAL A 429 -12.98 18.37 -12.86
CA VAL A 429 -11.89 17.97 -11.98
C VAL A 429 -10.77 18.98 -12.15
N TYR A 430 -10.26 19.47 -11.02
CA TYR A 430 -9.16 20.41 -10.97
C TYR A 430 -8.02 19.86 -10.11
N THR A 431 -6.81 20.16 -10.53
CA THR A 431 -5.62 20.12 -9.67
C THR A 431 -5.43 21.49 -9.05
N SER A 432 -5.29 21.53 -7.74
CA SER A 432 -4.83 22.70 -6.99
C SER A 432 -3.35 22.50 -6.67
N PHE A 433 -2.49 23.42 -7.10
CA PHE A 433 -1.06 23.40 -6.75
C PHE A 433 -0.77 24.25 -5.51
N ASP A 434 -1.60 25.29 -5.32
CA ASP A 434 -1.64 26.13 -4.14
C ASP A 434 -3.05 26.75 -4.03
N ASP A 435 -3.23 27.68 -3.11
CA ASP A 435 -4.47 28.41 -2.85
C ASP A 435 -5.00 29.28 -4.02
N VAL A 436 -4.22 29.49 -5.07
CA VAL A 436 -4.53 30.38 -6.20
C VAL A 436 -4.41 29.65 -7.53
N ALA A 437 -3.36 28.85 -7.70
CA ALA A 437 -3.02 28.14 -8.92
C ALA A 437 -3.83 26.84 -9.02
N MET A 438 -4.89 26.88 -9.83
CA MET A 438 -5.68 25.70 -10.17
C MET A 438 -5.70 25.46 -11.67
N ARG A 439 -5.68 24.20 -12.06
CA ARG A 439 -5.79 23.77 -13.45
C ARG A 439 -6.92 22.76 -13.58
N LYS A 440 -7.89 23.08 -14.44
CA LYS A 440 -8.92 22.13 -14.85
C LYS A 440 -8.26 21.03 -15.69
N VAL A 441 -8.38 19.79 -15.25
CA VAL A 441 -7.82 18.64 -15.97
C VAL A 441 -8.89 17.92 -16.80
N LEU A 442 -10.15 17.99 -16.36
CA LEU A 442 -11.25 17.33 -17.04
C LEU A 442 -12.56 18.07 -16.80
N HIS A 443 -13.49 17.97 -17.76
CA HIS A 443 -14.89 18.26 -17.52
C HIS A 443 -15.79 17.38 -18.40
N ALA A 444 -16.98 17.07 -17.90
CA ALA A 444 -18.01 16.32 -18.59
C ALA A 444 -19.39 16.88 -18.24
N ALA A 445 -20.32 16.87 -19.19
CA ALA A 445 -21.73 17.12 -18.90
C ALA A 445 -22.30 15.94 -18.10
N VAL A 446 -23.18 16.22 -17.15
CA VAL A 446 -23.82 15.20 -16.30
C VAL A 446 -25.32 15.40 -16.32
N GLU A 447 -26.07 14.30 -16.33
CA GLU A 447 -27.54 14.33 -16.42
C GLU A 447 -28.20 14.76 -15.11
N GLN A 448 -27.49 14.60 -13.99
CA GLN A 448 -27.98 14.92 -12.66
C GLN A 448 -28.28 16.42 -12.52
N PRO A 449 -29.46 16.79 -11.98
CA PRO A 449 -29.78 18.19 -11.70
C PRO A 449 -28.92 18.72 -10.56
N ILE A 450 -28.32 19.90 -10.75
CA ILE A 450 -27.49 20.54 -9.71
C ILE A 450 -28.26 20.95 -8.45
N ASP A 451 -29.59 21.09 -8.55
CA ASP A 451 -30.50 21.55 -7.50
C ASP A 451 -31.15 20.41 -6.69
N SER A 452 -30.91 19.16 -7.08
CA SER A 452 -31.22 17.96 -6.30
C SER A 452 -30.01 17.47 -5.53
N PHE A 453 -30.24 16.79 -4.39
CA PHE A 453 -29.15 16.10 -3.70
C PHE A 453 -28.63 14.98 -4.59
N THR A 454 -27.36 15.09 -4.97
CA THR A 454 -26.62 14.06 -5.70
C THR A 454 -25.69 13.36 -4.73
N ASN A 455 -25.71 12.03 -4.73
CA ASN A 455 -24.72 11.22 -4.02
C ASN A 455 -23.45 11.14 -4.86
N LEU A 456 -22.42 11.90 -4.48
CA LEU A 456 -21.13 11.87 -5.14
C LEU A 456 -20.22 10.88 -4.45
N GLU A 457 -19.65 9.96 -5.24
CA GLU A 457 -18.62 9.01 -4.81
C GLU A 457 -17.35 9.31 -5.57
N ILE A 458 -16.24 9.50 -4.86
CA ILE A 458 -14.96 9.91 -5.41
C ILE A 458 -13.91 8.92 -4.92
N MET A 459 -13.37 8.12 -5.82
CA MET A 459 -12.29 7.19 -5.51
C MET A 459 -10.97 7.78 -6.04
N VAL A 460 -10.03 8.01 -5.13
CA VAL A 460 -8.68 8.46 -5.44
C VAL A 460 -7.73 7.29 -5.19
N GLU A 461 -6.96 6.93 -6.21
CA GLU A 461 -5.92 5.89 -6.18
C GLU A 461 -4.57 6.60 -6.40
N PRO A 462 -3.85 7.03 -5.35
CA PRO A 462 -2.62 7.81 -5.49
C PRO A 462 -1.54 7.13 -6.33
N ASP A 463 -1.45 5.80 -6.22
CA ASP A 463 -0.68 4.90 -7.09
C ASP A 463 -1.67 3.85 -7.63
N PRO A 464 -1.95 3.79 -8.94
CA PRO A 464 -1.19 4.34 -10.08
C PRO A 464 -1.57 5.76 -10.53
N GLY A 465 -2.25 6.55 -9.69
CA GLY A 465 -2.62 7.93 -9.97
C GLY A 465 -3.93 8.03 -10.75
N TYR A 466 -5.01 7.42 -10.26
CA TYR A 466 -6.34 7.56 -10.85
C TYR A 466 -7.30 8.32 -9.94
N VAL A 467 -8.23 9.04 -10.56
CA VAL A 467 -9.45 9.52 -9.92
C VAL A 467 -10.66 8.97 -10.68
N THR A 468 -11.58 8.35 -9.95
CA THR A 468 -12.88 7.89 -10.47
C THR A 468 -13.97 8.65 -9.74
N VAL A 469 -14.96 9.16 -10.47
CA VAL A 469 -16.09 9.88 -9.88
C VAL A 469 -17.38 9.23 -10.37
N ALA A 470 -18.26 8.89 -9.44
CA ALA A 470 -19.61 8.45 -9.71
C ALA A 470 -20.63 9.42 -9.08
N ALA A 471 -21.81 9.48 -9.69
CA ALA A 471 -22.96 10.20 -9.16
C ALA A 471 -24.17 9.28 -9.14
N ASP A 472 -24.83 9.18 -8.00
CA ASP A 472 -26.01 8.34 -7.79
C ASP A 472 -25.80 6.87 -8.24
N GLY A 473 -24.59 6.34 -7.99
CA GLY A 473 -24.18 4.97 -8.33
C GLY A 473 -23.77 4.77 -9.79
N VAL A 474 -23.72 5.83 -10.61
CA VAL A 474 -23.28 5.76 -12.01
C VAL A 474 -21.89 6.38 -12.15
N ASP A 475 -20.92 5.58 -12.60
CA ASP A 475 -19.58 6.08 -12.95
C ASP A 475 -19.67 7.15 -14.05
N LEU A 476 -19.25 8.37 -13.72
CA LEU A 476 -19.25 9.51 -14.64
C LEU A 476 -17.92 9.63 -15.38
N LEU A 477 -16.80 9.41 -14.68
CA LEU A 477 -15.48 9.47 -15.27
C LEU A 477 -14.46 8.64 -14.50
N ARG A 478 -13.42 8.20 -15.22
CA ARG A 478 -12.15 7.75 -14.67
C ARG A 478 -11.03 8.45 -15.41
N TYR A 479 -10.12 9.07 -14.67
CA TYR A 479 -9.05 9.88 -15.23
C TYR A 479 -7.70 9.54 -14.59
N ARG A 480 -6.68 9.33 -15.44
CA ARG A 480 -5.30 9.15 -14.99
C ARG A 480 -4.66 10.52 -14.74
N LEU A 481 -4.25 10.75 -13.51
CA LEU A 481 -3.52 11.93 -13.07
C LEU A 481 -2.08 11.85 -13.58
N PHE A 482 -1.59 12.93 -14.16
CA PHE A 482 -0.21 13.05 -14.66
C PHE A 482 0.72 13.71 -13.64
N PHE A 483 0.30 13.74 -12.38
CA PHE A 483 1.01 14.34 -11.26
C PHE A 483 0.74 13.49 -10.02
N PRO A 484 1.69 13.43 -9.08
CA PRO A 484 1.50 12.68 -7.85
C PRO A 484 0.37 13.29 -7.01
N VAL A 485 -0.41 12.42 -6.38
CA VAL A 485 -1.36 12.81 -5.34
C VAL A 485 -0.65 12.63 -4.02
N GLU A 486 -0.24 13.74 -3.42
CA GLU A 486 0.41 13.75 -2.11
C GLU A 486 -0.59 13.44 -0.99
N PRO A 487 -0.15 12.88 0.14
CA PRO A 487 -0.96 12.77 1.35
C PRO A 487 -1.57 14.11 1.78
N GLY A 488 -2.83 14.08 2.20
CA GLY A 488 -3.58 15.23 2.70
C GLY A 488 -3.73 15.22 4.22
N VAL A 489 -4.01 16.39 4.79
CA VAL A 489 -4.38 16.54 6.21
C VAL A 489 -5.78 17.15 6.39
N GLU A 490 -6.37 17.62 5.30
CA GLU A 490 -7.65 18.31 5.31
C GLU A 490 -8.52 17.90 4.10
N ILE A 491 -9.83 18.04 4.29
CA ILE A 491 -10.87 18.06 3.26
C ILE A 491 -11.49 19.47 3.30
N ALA A 492 -11.91 20.00 2.16
CA ALA A 492 -12.69 21.24 2.15
C ALA A 492 -13.89 21.20 1.21
N LEU A 493 -15.07 21.47 1.77
CA LEU A 493 -16.30 21.65 1.01
C LEU A 493 -16.30 23.07 0.42
N ARG A 494 -16.74 23.17 -0.83
CA ARG A 494 -16.74 24.41 -1.61
C ARG A 494 -18.12 24.68 -2.17
N SER A 495 -18.53 25.93 -2.15
CA SER A 495 -19.70 26.36 -2.91
C SER A 495 -19.46 27.68 -3.63
N LEU A 496 -20.23 27.83 -4.70
CA LEU A 496 -20.43 29.06 -5.43
C LEU A 496 -21.92 29.34 -5.37
N ASN A 497 -22.28 30.54 -4.92
CA ASN A 497 -23.63 30.82 -4.45
C ASN A 497 -23.94 29.95 -3.21
N THR A 498 -25.21 29.60 -3.02
CA THR A 498 -25.69 28.80 -1.89
C THR A 498 -25.76 27.31 -2.21
N ALA A 499 -25.44 26.47 -1.22
CA ALA A 499 -25.42 25.02 -1.35
C ALA A 499 -25.66 24.32 -0.01
N ASP A 500 -26.17 23.09 -0.06
CA ASP A 500 -26.34 22.20 1.09
C ASP A 500 -25.42 20.97 0.92
N PHE A 501 -24.83 20.50 2.03
CA PHE A 501 -24.00 19.30 2.12
C PHE A 501 -24.47 18.42 3.27
N ARG A 502 -24.41 17.10 3.11
CA ARG A 502 -24.68 16.13 4.17
C ARG A 502 -23.97 14.80 3.90
N GLU A 503 -23.90 13.97 4.93
CA GLU A 503 -23.43 12.57 4.82
C GLU A 503 -22.03 12.46 4.18
N LEU A 504 -21.10 13.34 4.60
CA LEU A 504 -19.70 13.24 4.20
C LEU A 504 -19.05 12.09 4.97
N GLU A 505 -18.49 11.13 4.24
CA GLU A 505 -17.61 10.09 4.78
C GLU A 505 -16.36 9.94 3.90
N ALA A 506 -15.26 9.51 4.53
CA ALA A 506 -14.03 9.15 3.85
C ALA A 506 -13.57 7.80 4.38
N ARG A 507 -13.23 6.88 3.49
CA ARG A 507 -12.78 5.53 3.83
C ARG A 507 -11.58 5.13 3.01
N THR A 508 -10.68 4.36 3.59
CA THR A 508 -9.49 3.84 2.94
C THR A 508 -9.46 2.31 2.98
N VAL A 509 -8.58 1.73 2.20
CA VAL A 509 -8.31 0.29 2.23
C VAL A 509 -7.43 -0.06 3.43
N PRO A 510 -7.63 -1.20 4.11
CA PRO A 510 -6.73 -1.67 5.14
C PRO A 510 -5.28 -1.77 4.63
N PRO A 511 -4.26 -1.60 5.48
CA PRO A 511 -2.85 -1.66 5.06
C PRO A 511 -2.48 -2.97 4.35
N GLU A 512 -3.14 -4.08 4.72
CA GLU A 512 -2.94 -5.41 4.15
C GLU A 512 -3.44 -5.54 2.69
N LEU A 513 -4.35 -4.65 2.27
CA LEU A 513 -4.97 -4.64 0.94
C LEU A 513 -4.45 -3.48 0.06
N ALA A 514 -3.45 -2.75 0.55
CA ALA A 514 -2.91 -1.56 -0.10
C ALA A 514 -2.03 -1.88 -1.34
N TRP A 515 -1.75 -3.16 -1.62
CA TRP A 515 -0.87 -3.61 -2.72
C TRP A 515 -1.42 -4.86 -3.42
#